data_AF-A0A8X8LCT2-F1
#
_entry.id   AF-A0A8X8LCT2-F1
#
_cell.length_a   1.000
_cell.length_b   1.000
_cell.length_c   1.000
_cell.angle_alpha   90.00
_cell.angle_beta   90.00
_cell.angle_gamma   90.00
#
_symmetry.space_group_name_H-M   'P 1'
#
loop_
_entity.id
_entity.type
_entity.pdbx_description
1 polymer ?
#
loop_
_entity_poly.entity_id
_entity_poly.type
_entity_poly.pdbx_seq_one_letter_code
_entity_poly.pdbx_strand_id
1 'polypeptide(L)'
;MQPFDLHPEFYSQPIWLTQEEKENPMAVIKRFFEDVKLIEVREYLHNLLEVALTTPNNIYDEAKERDAVICFCKQLEKMVEAVILLSSQPKPITQ
;
A
#
# COMPACT_ATOMS: atom_id res chain seq x y z
N MET A 1 16.61 -1.79 -10.72
CA MET A 1 15.59 -1.11 -11.55
C MET A 1 14.30 -1.88 -11.40
N GLN A 2 13.27 -1.22 -10.91
CA GLN A 2 11.91 -1.76 -10.92
C GLN A 2 11.42 -1.77 -12.38
N PRO A 3 10.48 -2.65 -12.76
CA PRO A 3 9.96 -2.72 -14.14
C PRO A 3 9.38 -1.40 -14.66
N PHE A 4 9.03 -0.48 -13.77
CA PHE A 4 8.38 0.80 -14.07
C PHE A 4 9.36 1.92 -14.41
N ASP A 5 10.64 1.78 -14.03
CA ASP A 5 11.66 2.83 -14.23
C ASP A 5 11.89 3.15 -15.72
N LEU A 6 11.43 2.27 -16.63
CA LEU A 6 11.62 2.36 -18.08
C LEU A 6 10.31 2.64 -18.86
N HIS A 7 9.17 2.70 -18.16
CA HIS A 7 7.84 2.73 -18.78
C HIS A 7 6.93 3.76 -18.10
N PRO A 8 6.96 5.05 -18.50
CA PRO A 8 6.15 6.11 -17.90
C PRO A 8 4.63 5.85 -17.92
N GLU A 9 4.15 5.08 -18.88
CA GLU A 9 2.75 4.64 -19.00
C GLU A 9 2.28 3.84 -17.77
N PHE A 10 3.21 3.24 -17.02
CA PHE A 10 2.95 2.47 -15.80
C PHE A 10 2.80 3.33 -14.55
N TYR A 11 3.10 4.64 -14.61
CA TYR A 11 3.01 5.50 -13.43
C TYR A 11 1.58 5.78 -12.97
N SER A 12 0.59 5.55 -13.83
CA SER A 12 -0.81 5.85 -13.53
C SER A 12 -1.77 4.69 -13.78
N GLN A 13 -1.27 3.46 -13.93
CA GLN A 13 -2.11 2.29 -14.23
C GLN A 13 -1.80 1.08 -13.33
N PRO A 14 -2.81 0.27 -12.95
CA PRO A 14 -2.59 -0.99 -12.26
C PRO A 14 -1.92 -2.02 -13.17
N ILE A 15 -0.73 -2.49 -12.78
CA ILE A 15 0.09 -3.41 -13.58
C ILE A 15 0.02 -4.84 -13.04
N TRP A 16 -0.10 -4.97 -11.72
CA TRP A 16 -0.05 -6.26 -11.05
C TRP A 16 -1.38 -7.02 -11.02
N LEU A 17 -2.49 -6.31 -11.22
CA LEU A 17 -3.81 -6.94 -11.24
C LEU A 17 -4.01 -7.70 -12.56
N THR A 18 -4.48 -8.94 -12.47
CA THR A 18 -5.01 -9.69 -13.60
C THR A 18 -6.25 -9.01 -14.18
N GLN A 19 -6.67 -9.41 -15.37
CA GLN A 19 -7.87 -8.85 -16.00
C GLN A 19 -9.13 -9.05 -15.14
N GLU A 20 -9.28 -10.23 -14.52
CA GLU A 20 -10.38 -10.54 -13.60
C GLU A 20 -10.35 -9.63 -12.35
N GLU A 21 -9.16 -9.41 -11.78
CA GLU A 21 -9.01 -8.53 -10.61
C GLU A 21 -9.27 -7.06 -10.94
N LYS A 22 -9.00 -6.62 -12.17
CA LYS A 22 -9.37 -5.27 -12.63
C LYS A 22 -10.88 -5.11 -12.76
N GLU A 23 -11.60 -6.17 -13.13
CA GLU A 23 -13.06 -6.18 -13.22
C GLU A 23 -13.72 -6.22 -11.84
N ASN A 24 -13.06 -6.82 -10.84
CA ASN A 24 -13.54 -6.84 -9.45
C ASN A 24 -12.43 -6.54 -8.40
N PRO A 25 -11.94 -5.28 -8.31
CA PRO A 25 -10.85 -4.94 -7.39
C PRO A 25 -11.21 -5.14 -5.91
N MET A 26 -12.50 -5.07 -5.59
CA MET A 26 -13.00 -5.29 -4.23
C MET A 26 -12.78 -6.74 -3.76
N ALA A 27 -12.77 -7.72 -4.66
CA ALA A 27 -12.44 -9.10 -4.29
C ALA A 27 -10.99 -9.24 -3.83
N VAL A 28 -10.05 -8.53 -4.48
CA VAL A 28 -8.63 -8.50 -4.07
C VAL A 28 -8.48 -7.92 -2.68
N ILE A 29 -9.15 -6.78 -2.44
CA ILE A 29 -9.16 -6.11 -1.13
C ILE A 29 -9.70 -7.03 -0.05
N LYS A 30 -10.84 -7.68 -0.29
CA LYS A 30 -11.46 -8.59 0.69
C LYS A 30 -10.55 -9.76 1.01
N ARG A 31 -10.03 -10.42 -0.02
CA ARG A 31 -9.09 -11.54 0.13
C ARG A 31 -7.85 -11.15 0.93
N PHE A 32 -7.29 -9.96 0.69
CA PHE A 32 -6.15 -9.47 1.47
C PHE A 32 -6.48 -9.40 2.97
N PHE A 33 -7.65 -8.86 3.34
CA PHE A 33 -8.05 -8.73 4.75
C PHE A 33 -8.66 -10.00 5.37
N GLU A 34 -8.90 -11.04 4.58
CA GLU A 34 -9.20 -12.39 5.11
C GLU A 34 -7.94 -13.02 5.72
N ASP A 35 -6.80 -12.84 5.05
CA ASP A 35 -5.52 -13.45 5.45
C ASP A 35 -4.67 -12.52 6.34
N VAL A 36 -4.82 -11.20 6.22
CA VAL A 36 -3.97 -10.20 6.88
C VAL A 36 -4.79 -9.26 7.76
N LYS A 37 -4.51 -9.26 9.06
CA LYS A 37 -5.14 -8.35 10.01
C LYS A 37 -4.48 -6.97 9.94
N LEU A 38 -5.26 -5.93 10.27
CA LEU A 38 -4.75 -4.56 10.32
C LEU A 38 -3.52 -4.39 11.23
N ILE A 39 -3.47 -5.11 12.35
CA ILE A 39 -2.31 -5.06 13.26
C ILE A 39 -1.02 -5.56 12.58
N GLU A 40 -1.12 -6.61 11.76
CA GLU A 40 0.04 -7.16 11.04
C GLU A 40 0.54 -6.17 10.00
N VAL A 41 -0.37 -5.48 9.29
CA VAL A 41 0.03 -4.40 8.36
C VAL A 41 0.78 -3.28 9.09
N ARG A 42 0.30 -2.86 10.27
CA ARG A 42 0.96 -1.82 11.08
C ARG A 42 2.35 -2.27 11.52
N GLU A 43 2.48 -3.50 11.99
CA GLU A 43 3.77 -4.07 12.39
C GLU A 43 4.74 -4.14 11.21
N TYR A 44 4.30 -4.61 10.05
CA TYR A 44 5.16 -4.66 8.86
C TYR A 44 5.60 -3.26 8.41
N LEU A 45 4.69 -2.29 8.34
CA LEU A 45 5.03 -0.91 7.96
C LEU A 45 5.99 -0.27 8.97
N HIS A 46 5.78 -0.50 10.27
CA HIS A 46 6.67 0.00 11.31
C HIS A 46 8.07 -0.60 11.20
N ASN A 47 8.16 -1.93 11.09
CA ASN A 47 9.45 -2.63 10.99
C ASN A 47 10.22 -2.23 9.72
N LEU A 48 9.51 -2.10 8.59
CA LEU A 48 10.12 -1.64 7.34
C LEU A 48 10.68 -0.23 7.48
N LEU A 49 9.93 0.68 8.11
CA LEU A 49 10.37 2.06 8.33
C LEU A 49 11.53 2.14 9.33
N GLU A 50 11.48 1.39 10.43
CA GLU A 50 12.56 1.31 11.40
C GLU A 50 13.85 0.84 10.73
N VAL A 51 13.82 -0.30 10.05
CA VAL A 51 15.00 -0.86 9.37
C VAL A 51 15.54 0.11 8.32
N ALA A 52 14.67 0.75 7.53
CA ALA A 52 15.07 1.70 6.50
C ALA A 52 15.76 2.95 7.06
N LEU A 53 15.44 3.36 8.30
CA LEU A 53 15.97 4.58 8.91
C LEU A 53 17.12 4.32 9.88
N THR A 54 17.26 3.11 10.43
CA THR A 54 18.32 2.78 11.40
C THR A 54 19.48 2.02 10.79
N THR A 55 19.28 1.36 9.64
CA THR A 55 20.34 0.64 8.94
C THR A 55 21.15 1.61 8.09
N PRO A 56 22.50 1.61 8.17
CA PRO A 56 23.33 2.42 7.28
C PRO A 56 22.99 2.14 5.81
N ASN A 57 22.49 3.16 5.11
CA ASN A 57 22.17 3.13 3.69
C ASN A 57 22.26 4.56 3.14
N ASN A 58 22.35 4.70 1.81
CA ASN A 58 22.44 6.00 1.14
C ASN A 58 21.13 6.42 0.45
N ILE A 59 20.00 5.77 0.78
CA ILE A 59 18.70 6.01 0.16
C ILE A 59 17.96 7.15 0.87
N TYR A 60 18.15 7.26 2.19
CA TYR A 60 17.50 8.26 3.05
C TYR A 60 18.53 9.07 3.87
N ASP A 61 19.63 9.46 3.22
CA ASP A 61 20.74 10.20 3.85
C ASP A 61 20.32 11.61 4.26
N GLU A 62 19.48 12.27 3.46
CA GLU A 62 19.00 13.60 3.77
C GLU A 62 17.82 13.58 4.75
N ALA A 63 17.79 14.55 5.67
CA ALA A 63 16.70 14.68 6.63
C ALA A 63 15.32 14.82 5.94
N LYS A 64 15.28 15.48 4.79
CA LYS A 64 14.06 15.65 3.99
C LYS A 64 13.55 14.33 3.41
N GLU A 65 14.44 13.44 2.99
CA GLU A 65 14.08 12.11 2.48
C GLU A 65 13.50 11.23 3.59
N ARG A 66 14.09 11.29 4.79
CA ARG A 66 13.56 10.62 5.98
C ARG A 66 12.17 11.13 6.36
N ASP A 67 11.97 12.45 6.39
CA ASP A 67 10.66 13.04 6.67
C ASP A 67 9.61 12.61 5.62
N ALA A 68 9.99 12.59 4.34
CA ALA A 68 9.12 12.18 3.25
C ALA A 68 8.66 10.71 3.39
N VAL A 69 9.57 9.77 3.67
CA VAL A 69 9.20 8.35 3.83
C VAL A 69 8.35 8.11 5.08
N ILE A 70 8.64 8.79 6.20
CA ILE A 70 7.81 8.75 7.41
C ILE A 70 6.40 9.25 7.10
N CYS A 71 6.27 10.38 6.40
CA CYS A 71 5.00 10.96 6.01
C CYS A 71 4.22 10.03 5.06
N PHE A 72 4.91 9.40 4.10
CA PHE A 72 4.33 8.44 3.18
C PHE A 72 3.78 7.20 3.91
N CYS A 73 4.55 6.59 4.81
CA CYS A 73 4.11 5.42 5.59
C CYS A 73 2.84 5.74 6.42
N LYS A 74 2.77 6.93 7.04
CA LYS A 74 1.58 7.38 7.77
C LYS A 74 0.34 7.55 6.87
N GLN A 75 0.53 8.05 5.66
CA GLN A 75 -0.57 8.17 4.68
C GLN A 75 -1.02 6.81 4.17
N LEU A 76 -0.07 5.90 3.95
CA LEU A 76 -0.35 4.52 3.55
C LEU A 76 -1.16 3.78 4.61
N GLU A 77 -0.79 3.90 5.90
CA GLU A 77 -1.56 3.30 6.99
C GLU A 77 -3.01 3.82 7.03
N LYS A 78 -3.23 5.13 6.91
CA LYS A 78 -4.57 5.72 6.81
C LYS A 78 -5.36 5.21 5.61
N MET A 79 -4.69 5.05 4.46
CA MET A 79 -5.32 4.48 3.27
C MET A 79 -5.74 3.03 3.51
N VAL A 80 -4.89 2.21 4.11
CA VAL A 80 -5.22 0.82 4.49
C VAL A 80 -6.44 0.77 5.40
N GLU A 81 -6.49 1.62 6.43
CA GLU A 81 -7.67 1.73 7.31
C GLU A 81 -8.95 2.08 6.55
N ALA A 82 -8.88 3.05 5.63
CA ALA A 82 -10.01 3.42 4.78
C ALA A 82 -10.48 2.25 3.90
N VAL A 83 -9.54 1.49 3.32
CA VAL A 83 -9.86 0.33 2.47
C VAL A 83 -10.55 -0.78 3.28
N ILE A 84 -10.17 -1.02 4.54
CA ILE A 84 -10.87 -1.97 5.42
C ILE A 84 -12.33 -1.55 5.65
N LEU A 85 -12.57 -0.26 5.85
CA LEU A 85 -13.93 0.24 6.03
C LEU A 85 -14.76 0.01 4.76
N LEU A 86 -14.16 0.18 3.58
CA LEU A 86 -14.80 -0.10 2.29
C LEU A 86 -15.06 -1.59 2.07
N SER A 87 -14.15 -2.47 2.51
CA SER A 87 -14.31 -3.92 2.38
C SER A 87 -15.42 -4.47 3.28
N SER A 88 -15.63 -3.80 4.43
CA SER A 88 -16.63 -4.13 5.44
C SER A 88 -18.01 -3.54 5.16
N GLN A 89 -18.17 -2.64 4.18
CA GLN A 89 -19.49 -2.12 3.84
C GLN A 89 -20.38 -3.23 3.24
N PRO A 90 -21.64 -3.37 3.68
CA PRO A 90 -22.61 -4.17 2.97
C PRO A 90 -22.79 -3.60 1.55
N LYS A 91 -23.00 -4.48 0.56
CA LYS A 91 -23.26 -4.05 -0.82
C LYS A 91 -24.38 -3.00 -0.80
N PRO A 92 -24.23 -1.86 -1.50
CA PRO A 92 -25.33 -0.92 -1.66
C PRO A 92 -26.53 -1.69 -2.21
N ILE A 93 -27.69 -1.54 -1.58
CA ILE A 93 -28.95 -2.09 -2.08
C ILE A 93 -29.22 -1.33 -3.39
N THR A 94 -28.90 -1.94 -4.53
CA THR A 94 -29.30 -1.41 -5.83
C THR A 94 -30.83 -1.47 -5.88
N GLN A 95 -31.48 -0.30 -5.93
CA GLN A 95 -32.90 -0.18 -6.27
C GLN A 95 -33.09 -0.36 -7.77
#